data_AF-A0A1Y0EPN8-F1
#
_entry.id   AF-A0A1Y0EPN8-F1
#
_cell.length_a   1.000
_cell.length_b   1.000
_cell.length_c   1.000
_cell.angle_alpha   90.00
_cell.angle_beta   90.00
_cell.angle_gamma   90.00
#
_symmetry.space_group_name_H-M   'P 1'
#
loop_
_entity.id
_entity.type
_entity.pdbx_description
1 polymer ?
#
loop_
_entity_poly.entity_id
_entity_poly.type
_entity_poly.pdbx_seq_one_letter_code
_entity_poly.pdbx_strand_id
1 'polypeptide(L)'
;MSAPPGTAAGDRPPAPEGALPYVGRFAPSPTGLLHAGSLVAALASWLDARAHGGRWLVRIEDVDTPRCQPGADDGILQQLATCGLTSDEPVCWQSQRDAEYQAALDGLKTEQAAYPCGCSRKDIATAQAAAHLEARRHHILPYPGTCRPDHGGLRGKPARAWRFDTRWGLPPDAPAPLTTWRDRRLGAQHQCVSDEVGDFVLRRADALWAYQLAVVVDDAAQGVTHVVRGEDLADNTARQILLQRALSLPTPRYLHTPLVRGDNGEKLSKQNGARALDLRDPTAALHAAGQHLGLHIAPTGKPADWLQQAVPAWRDQLQAWATGQQTAF
;
A
#
# COMPACT_ATOMS: atom_id res chain seq x y z
N MET A 1 -46.84 -11.63 16.16
CA MET A 1 -45.57 -11.82 15.43
C MET A 1 -45.35 -10.56 14.61
N SER A 2 -44.56 -9.62 15.12
CA SER A 2 -44.32 -8.31 14.49
C SER A 2 -42.85 -8.17 14.15
N ALA A 3 -42.56 -7.88 12.88
CA ALA A 3 -41.23 -7.59 12.38
C ALA A 3 -40.69 -6.26 12.94
N PRO A 4 -39.37 -6.10 13.12
CA PRO A 4 -38.80 -4.85 13.61
C PRO A 4 -38.72 -3.80 12.48
N PRO A 5 -38.79 -2.49 12.81
CA PRO A 5 -38.75 -1.42 11.83
C PRO A 5 -37.34 -1.21 11.27
N GLY A 6 -37.27 -0.99 9.96
CA GLY A 6 -36.04 -0.65 9.23
C GLY A 6 -35.46 0.69 9.70
N THR A 7 -34.15 0.70 9.90
CA THR A 7 -33.35 1.90 10.18
C THR A 7 -33.41 2.86 9.00
N ALA A 8 -33.90 4.08 9.26
CA ALA A 8 -33.96 5.17 8.29
C ALA A 8 -32.55 5.54 7.81
N ALA A 9 -32.38 5.58 6.48
CA ALA A 9 -31.22 6.17 5.84
C ALA A 9 -31.20 7.67 6.12
N GLY A 10 -30.18 8.13 6.86
CA GLY A 10 -29.93 9.54 7.09
C GLY A 10 -29.59 10.25 5.79
N ASP A 11 -30.21 11.41 5.59
CA ASP A 11 -30.11 12.29 4.44
C ASP A 11 -28.64 12.69 4.18
N ARG A 12 -28.08 12.20 3.07
CA ARG A 12 -26.69 12.42 2.68
C ARG A 12 -26.64 13.59 1.71
N PRO A 13 -25.85 14.65 1.98
CA PRO A 13 -25.69 15.72 1.00
C PRO A 13 -25.10 15.14 -0.31
N PRO A 14 -25.62 15.53 -1.48
CA PRO A 14 -25.12 15.04 -2.76
C PRO A 14 -23.65 15.45 -2.95
N ALA A 15 -22.84 14.51 -3.44
CA ALA A 15 -21.47 14.82 -3.84
C ALA A 15 -21.48 15.86 -4.97
N PRO A 16 -20.49 16.78 -5.02
CA PRO A 16 -20.40 17.75 -6.10
C PRO A 16 -20.33 17.03 -7.46
N GLU A 17 -21.17 17.47 -8.41
CA GLU A 17 -21.25 16.89 -9.75
C GLU A 17 -19.86 16.86 -10.42
N GLY A 18 -19.42 15.66 -10.83
CA GLY A 18 -18.18 15.45 -11.59
C GLY A 18 -16.98 14.91 -10.81
N ALA A 19 -17.02 14.84 -9.47
CA ALA A 19 -15.98 14.17 -8.69
C ALA A 19 -16.26 12.67 -8.61
N LEU A 20 -15.30 11.83 -9.03
CA LEU A 20 -15.39 10.38 -8.78
C LEU A 20 -15.57 10.11 -7.28
N PRO A 21 -16.48 9.20 -6.88
CA PRO A 21 -16.73 8.94 -5.48
C PRO A 21 -15.46 8.44 -4.78
N TYR A 22 -15.24 8.89 -3.53
CA TYR A 22 -14.08 8.46 -2.75
C TYR A 22 -14.13 6.94 -2.53
N VAL A 23 -13.01 6.26 -2.78
CA VAL A 23 -12.78 4.86 -2.48
C VAL A 23 -11.39 4.72 -1.86
N GLY A 24 -11.37 4.30 -0.59
CA GLY A 24 -10.16 3.96 0.14
C GLY A 24 -10.12 2.46 0.43
N ARG A 25 -8.97 1.97 0.90
CA ARG A 25 -8.83 0.56 1.29
C ARG A 25 -7.82 0.32 2.41
N PHE A 26 -8.06 -0.72 3.19
CA PHE A 26 -7.06 -1.37 4.01
C PHE A 26 -6.67 -2.71 3.39
N ALA A 27 -5.37 -2.91 3.16
CA ALA A 27 -4.86 -4.06 2.42
C ALA A 27 -3.81 -4.84 3.22
N PRO A 28 -4.20 -5.63 4.24
CA PRO A 28 -3.26 -6.35 5.09
C PRO A 28 -2.77 -7.66 4.45
N SER A 29 -1.48 -7.97 4.62
CA SER A 29 -0.96 -9.32 4.33
C SER A 29 -1.20 -10.25 5.54
N PRO A 30 -1.74 -11.47 5.34
CA PRO A 30 -2.06 -12.40 6.43
C PRO A 30 -0.82 -13.17 6.92
N THR A 31 0.29 -12.48 7.14
CA THR A 31 1.53 -13.04 7.71
C THR A 31 1.46 -13.19 9.24
N GLY A 32 0.24 -13.27 9.79
CA GLY A 32 -0.13 -13.20 11.22
C GLY A 32 -1.23 -12.18 11.48
N LEU A 33 -1.74 -12.12 12.72
CA LEU A 33 -2.81 -11.21 13.13
C LEU A 33 -2.41 -9.72 13.08
N LEU A 34 -3.39 -8.83 13.22
CA LEU A 34 -3.14 -7.39 13.33
C LEU A 34 -2.32 -7.07 14.59
N HIS A 35 -1.49 -6.04 14.47
CA HIS A 35 -0.80 -5.38 15.57
C HIS A 35 -1.14 -3.88 15.59
N ALA A 36 -0.65 -3.13 16.59
CA ALA A 36 -0.98 -1.70 16.76
C ALA A 36 -0.72 -0.87 15.48
N GLY A 37 0.42 -1.05 14.83
CA GLY A 37 0.72 -0.40 13.54
C GLY A 37 -0.28 -0.72 12.43
N SER A 38 -0.75 -1.98 12.33
CA SER A 38 -1.79 -2.35 11.36
C SER A 38 -3.13 -1.69 11.70
N LEU A 39 -3.48 -1.59 12.99
CA LEU A 39 -4.70 -0.92 13.43
C LEU A 39 -4.68 0.57 13.13
N VAL A 40 -3.54 1.25 13.32
CA VAL A 40 -3.37 2.66 12.94
C VAL A 40 -3.62 2.86 11.44
N ALA A 41 -3.06 2.00 10.59
CA ALA A 41 -3.29 2.08 9.14
C ALA A 41 -4.76 1.78 8.75
N ALA A 42 -5.37 0.77 9.38
CA ALA A 42 -6.78 0.43 9.17
C ALA A 42 -7.70 1.59 9.60
N LEU A 43 -7.48 2.13 10.80
CA LEU A 43 -8.25 3.24 11.35
C LEU A 43 -8.11 4.49 10.49
N ALA A 44 -6.88 4.91 10.14
CA ALA A 44 -6.66 6.10 9.34
C ALA A 44 -7.34 6.00 7.96
N SER A 45 -7.19 4.86 7.28
CA SER A 45 -7.82 4.66 5.96
C SER A 45 -9.35 4.63 6.05
N TRP A 46 -9.91 4.08 7.13
CA TRP A 46 -11.35 4.06 7.38
C TRP A 46 -11.87 5.48 7.69
N LEU A 47 -11.21 6.21 8.59
CA LEU A 47 -11.57 7.58 8.94
C LEU A 47 -11.51 8.51 7.73
N ASP A 48 -10.47 8.36 6.88
CA ASP A 48 -10.33 9.17 5.68
C ASP A 48 -11.47 8.89 4.68
N ALA A 49 -11.88 7.63 4.52
CA ALA A 49 -13.04 7.29 3.71
C ALA A 49 -14.33 7.89 4.28
N ARG A 50 -14.58 7.75 5.58
CA ARG A 50 -15.79 8.28 6.22
C ARG A 50 -15.84 9.80 6.24
N ALA A 51 -14.70 10.45 6.43
CA ALA A 51 -14.57 11.91 6.38
C ALA A 51 -15.00 12.48 5.02
N HIS A 52 -14.76 11.75 3.93
CA HIS A 52 -15.16 12.14 2.57
C HIS A 52 -16.49 11.53 2.13
N GLY A 53 -17.20 10.82 3.01
CA GLY A 53 -18.39 10.07 2.62
C GLY A 53 -18.09 9.12 1.47
N GLY A 54 -17.02 8.34 1.56
CA GLY A 54 -16.59 7.36 0.57
C GLY A 54 -16.80 5.92 1.01
N ARG A 55 -16.43 5.00 0.13
CA ARG A 55 -16.32 3.58 0.42
C ARG A 55 -14.95 3.25 1.01
N TRP A 56 -14.94 2.29 1.92
CA TRP A 56 -13.74 1.70 2.49
C TRP A 56 -13.75 0.19 2.26
N LEU A 57 -12.75 -0.28 1.54
CA LEU A 57 -12.63 -1.67 1.13
C LEU A 57 -11.58 -2.40 1.98
N VAL A 58 -11.72 -3.71 2.12
CA VAL A 58 -10.67 -4.58 2.65
C VAL A 58 -10.21 -5.55 1.57
N ARG A 59 -8.89 -5.71 1.42
CA ARG A 59 -8.26 -6.67 0.50
C ARG A 59 -7.17 -7.44 1.23
N ILE A 60 -7.29 -8.77 1.30
CA ILE A 60 -6.24 -9.63 1.86
C ILE A 60 -5.12 -9.79 0.83
N GLU A 61 -3.92 -9.32 1.18
CA GLU A 61 -2.72 -9.38 0.34
C GLU A 61 -1.91 -10.66 0.62
N ASP A 62 -2.49 -11.80 0.28
CA ASP A 62 -1.95 -13.16 0.43
C ASP A 62 -1.13 -13.65 -0.78
N VAL A 63 -0.62 -12.72 -1.59
CA VAL A 63 0.16 -12.99 -2.81
C VAL A 63 1.49 -13.71 -2.54
N ASP A 64 2.05 -13.60 -1.33
CA ASP A 64 3.23 -14.35 -0.89
C ASP A 64 2.81 -15.50 0.02
N THR A 65 2.22 -16.53 -0.60
CA THR A 65 1.62 -17.66 0.11
C THR A 65 2.55 -18.36 1.10
N PRO A 66 3.88 -18.55 0.86
CA PRO A 66 4.76 -19.16 1.85
C PRO A 66 4.94 -18.35 3.14
N ARG A 67 4.68 -17.04 3.12
CA ARG A 67 4.75 -16.17 4.32
C ARG A 67 3.40 -16.05 5.05
N CYS A 68 2.31 -16.53 4.46
CA CYS A 68 0.99 -16.45 5.06
C CYS A 68 0.85 -17.45 6.21
N GLN A 69 0.19 -17.03 7.29
CA GLN A 69 -0.12 -17.89 8.43
C GLN A 69 -1.55 -18.42 8.28
N PRO A 70 -1.78 -19.75 8.39
CA PRO A 70 -3.12 -20.32 8.30
C PRO A 70 -4.10 -19.65 9.27
N GLY A 71 -5.28 -19.25 8.77
CA GLY A 71 -6.34 -18.61 9.55
C GLY A 71 -6.08 -17.16 9.96
N ALA A 72 -4.93 -16.57 9.59
CA ALA A 72 -4.64 -15.18 9.92
C ALA A 72 -5.48 -14.19 9.10
N ASP A 73 -5.88 -14.54 7.89
CA ASP A 73 -6.84 -13.80 7.07
C ASP A 73 -8.19 -13.66 7.76
N ASP A 74 -8.82 -14.76 8.13
CA ASP A 74 -10.09 -14.76 8.88
C ASP A 74 -9.94 -14.05 10.23
N GLY A 75 -8.83 -14.29 10.93
CA GLY A 75 -8.50 -13.63 12.19
C GLY A 75 -8.38 -12.11 12.06
N ILE A 76 -7.75 -11.62 10.99
CA ILE A 76 -7.66 -10.18 10.69
C ILE A 76 -9.07 -9.61 10.46
N LEU A 77 -9.89 -10.25 9.64
CA LEU A 77 -11.27 -9.79 9.37
C LEU A 77 -12.11 -9.73 10.65
N GLN A 78 -11.98 -10.74 11.53
CA GLN A 78 -12.66 -10.76 12.82
C GLN A 78 -12.16 -9.64 13.76
N GLN A 79 -10.85 -9.36 13.78
CA GLN A 79 -10.29 -8.26 14.57
C GLN A 79 -10.79 -6.90 14.08
N LEU A 80 -10.85 -6.70 12.76
CA LEU A 80 -11.42 -5.48 12.17
C LEU A 80 -12.90 -5.31 12.54
N ALA A 81 -13.71 -6.37 12.41
CA ALA A 81 -15.13 -6.36 12.76
C ALA A 81 -15.36 -6.05 14.25
N THR A 82 -14.53 -6.61 15.14
CA THR A 82 -14.56 -6.32 16.60
C THR A 82 -14.33 -4.83 16.89
N CYS A 83 -13.49 -4.17 16.08
CA CYS A 83 -13.25 -2.72 16.16
C CYS A 83 -14.31 -1.88 15.41
N GLY A 84 -15.33 -2.48 14.80
CA GLY A 84 -16.31 -1.76 13.99
C GLY A 84 -15.81 -1.34 12.59
N LEU A 85 -14.64 -1.81 12.17
CA LEU A 85 -14.02 -1.48 10.89
C LEU A 85 -14.42 -2.52 9.83
N THR A 86 -15.64 -2.45 9.31
CA THR A 86 -16.15 -3.42 8.32
C THR A 86 -15.99 -2.90 6.90
N SER A 87 -15.61 -3.78 5.96
CA SER A 87 -15.55 -3.47 4.52
C SER A 87 -16.93 -3.14 3.98
N ASP A 88 -17.04 -2.11 3.13
CA ASP A 88 -18.31 -1.71 2.51
C ASP A 88 -18.72 -2.61 1.34
N GLU A 89 -17.78 -3.41 0.84
CA GLU A 89 -17.98 -4.38 -0.25
C GLU A 89 -17.35 -5.73 0.10
N PRO A 90 -17.68 -6.81 -0.63
CA PRO A 90 -17.02 -8.10 -0.46
C PRO A 90 -15.50 -7.97 -0.46
N VAL A 91 -14.86 -8.63 0.51
CA VAL A 91 -13.41 -8.67 0.64
C VAL A 91 -12.82 -9.35 -0.59
N CYS A 92 -11.67 -8.86 -1.05
CA CYS A 92 -10.91 -9.45 -2.14
C CYS A 92 -9.67 -10.18 -1.60
N TRP A 93 -9.29 -11.31 -2.20
CA TRP A 93 -8.07 -12.06 -1.89
C TRP A 93 -7.16 -12.08 -3.12
N GLN A 94 -5.89 -11.70 -2.94
CA GLN A 94 -4.92 -11.65 -4.04
C GLN A 94 -4.54 -13.04 -4.58
N SER A 95 -4.68 -14.09 -3.77
CA SER A 95 -4.50 -15.48 -4.21
C SER A 95 -5.49 -15.91 -5.32
N GLN A 96 -6.58 -15.17 -5.49
CA GLN A 96 -7.62 -15.45 -6.50
C GLN A 96 -7.49 -14.59 -7.77
N ARG A 97 -6.39 -13.84 -7.91
CA ARG A 97 -6.24 -12.75 -8.89
C ARG A 97 -5.12 -12.99 -9.92
N ASP A 98 -4.68 -14.24 -10.06
CA ASP A 98 -3.56 -14.61 -10.94
C ASP A 98 -3.79 -14.20 -12.39
N ALA A 99 -5.01 -14.37 -12.90
CA ALA A 99 -5.36 -14.05 -14.28
C ALA A 99 -5.19 -12.56 -14.58
N GLU A 100 -5.58 -11.69 -13.65
CA GLU A 100 -5.50 -10.24 -13.79
C GLU A 100 -4.05 -9.76 -13.74
N TYR A 101 -3.23 -10.36 -12.88
CA TYR A 101 -1.79 -10.06 -12.82
C TYR A 101 -1.08 -10.55 -14.09
N GLN A 102 -1.47 -11.71 -14.61
CA GLN A 102 -0.95 -12.25 -15.86
C GLN A 102 -1.30 -11.36 -17.05
N ALA A 103 -2.57 -10.92 -17.16
CA ALA A 103 -3.01 -9.99 -18.19
C ALA A 103 -2.24 -8.66 -18.13
N ALA A 104 -2.03 -8.10 -16.94
CA ALA A 104 -1.24 -6.88 -16.76
C ALA A 104 0.21 -7.06 -17.19
N LEU A 105 0.85 -8.18 -16.81
CA LEU A 105 2.21 -8.49 -17.25
C LEU A 105 2.27 -8.65 -18.78
N ASP A 106 1.28 -9.29 -19.41
CA ASP A 106 1.25 -9.47 -20.86
C ASP A 106 1.03 -8.15 -21.62
N GLY A 107 0.25 -7.22 -21.06
CA GLY A 107 0.18 -5.84 -21.53
C GLY A 107 1.55 -5.16 -21.49
N LEU A 108 2.25 -5.23 -20.36
CA LEU A 108 3.60 -4.66 -20.23
C LEU A 108 4.62 -5.27 -21.18
N LYS A 109 4.51 -6.57 -21.48
CA LYS A 109 5.37 -7.23 -22.50
C LYS A 109 5.09 -6.68 -23.90
N THR A 110 3.82 -6.50 -24.23
CA THR A 110 3.38 -5.98 -25.54
C THR A 110 3.92 -4.56 -25.75
N GLU A 111 3.83 -3.73 -24.71
CA GLU A 111 4.37 -2.37 -24.70
C GLU A 111 5.91 -2.32 -24.54
N GLN A 112 6.59 -3.47 -24.43
CA GLN A 112 8.02 -3.57 -24.15
C GLN A 112 8.47 -2.86 -22.85
N ALA A 113 7.55 -2.65 -21.92
CA ALA A 113 7.79 -2.09 -20.58
C ALA A 113 8.28 -3.13 -19.57
N ALA A 114 8.22 -4.43 -19.92
CA ALA A 114 8.75 -5.52 -19.12
C ALA A 114 9.65 -6.45 -19.94
N TYR A 115 10.71 -6.95 -19.32
CA TYR A 115 11.66 -7.86 -19.95
C TYR A 115 12.02 -9.05 -19.03
N PRO A 116 12.38 -10.22 -19.62
CA PRO A 116 12.78 -11.38 -18.85
C PRO A 116 14.19 -11.21 -18.27
N CYS A 117 14.39 -11.68 -17.04
CA CYS A 117 15.67 -11.65 -16.35
C CYS A 117 16.15 -13.07 -16.01
N GLY A 118 17.39 -13.36 -16.39
CA GLY A 118 18.09 -14.61 -16.08
C GLY A 118 19.00 -14.53 -14.86
N CYS A 119 19.17 -13.34 -14.24
CA CYS A 119 20.13 -13.14 -13.15
C CYS A 119 19.74 -13.87 -11.86
N SER A 120 20.69 -14.58 -11.27
CA SER A 120 20.65 -15.00 -9.87
C SER A 120 20.97 -13.84 -8.93
N ARG A 121 20.71 -14.00 -7.61
CA ARG A 121 21.14 -13.02 -6.60
C ARG A 121 22.66 -12.78 -6.64
N LYS A 122 23.44 -13.84 -6.90
CA LYS A 122 24.90 -13.76 -7.06
C LYS A 122 25.29 -12.93 -8.29
N ASP A 123 24.64 -13.16 -9.43
CA ASP A 123 24.90 -12.38 -10.65
C ASP A 123 24.64 -10.88 -10.42
N ILE A 124 23.54 -10.56 -9.71
CA ILE A 124 23.17 -9.17 -9.39
C ILE A 124 24.24 -8.52 -8.52
N ALA A 125 24.65 -9.19 -7.43
CA ALA A 125 25.68 -8.67 -6.53
C ALA A 125 27.02 -8.46 -7.26
N THR A 126 27.41 -9.39 -8.15
CA THR A 126 28.62 -9.23 -8.97
C THR A 126 28.51 -8.03 -9.92
N ALA A 127 27.37 -7.85 -10.59
CA ALA A 127 27.16 -6.71 -11.47
C ALA A 127 27.13 -5.38 -10.71
N GLN A 128 26.55 -5.34 -9.51
CA GLN A 128 26.54 -4.18 -8.64
C GLN A 128 27.96 -3.79 -8.19
N ALA A 129 28.77 -4.78 -7.79
CA ALA A 129 30.17 -4.55 -7.42
C ALA A 129 30.99 -4.01 -8.61
N ALA A 130 30.78 -4.55 -9.82
CA ALA A 130 31.46 -4.10 -11.03
C ALA A 130 31.04 -2.67 -11.44
N ALA A 131 29.82 -2.26 -11.11
CA ALA A 131 29.31 -0.90 -11.32
C ALA A 131 29.69 0.06 -10.18
N HIS A 132 30.53 -0.36 -9.22
CA HIS A 132 30.92 0.41 -8.04
C HIS A 132 29.72 0.94 -7.24
N LEU A 133 28.61 0.19 -7.23
CA LEU A 133 27.44 0.53 -6.44
C LEU A 133 27.68 0.13 -4.97
N GLU A 134 27.80 1.13 -4.11
CA GLU A 134 28.02 0.93 -2.68
C GLU A 134 26.71 0.84 -1.90
N ALA A 135 26.59 -0.19 -1.06
CA ALA A 135 25.43 -0.33 -0.18
C ALA A 135 25.47 0.78 0.87
N ARG A 136 24.57 1.76 0.74
CA ARG A 136 24.32 2.73 1.81
C ARG A 136 23.46 2.08 2.89
N ARG A 137 23.71 2.44 4.15
CA ARG A 137 22.92 1.94 5.29
C ARG A 137 21.43 2.22 5.01
N HIS A 138 20.59 1.19 5.10
CA HIS A 138 19.15 1.21 4.82
C HIS A 138 18.72 1.41 3.36
N HIS A 139 19.63 1.38 2.38
CA HIS A 139 19.26 1.42 0.95
C HIS A 139 19.57 0.10 0.25
N ILE A 140 18.62 -0.37 -0.56
CA ILE A 140 18.80 -1.55 -1.41
C ILE A 140 19.56 -1.08 -2.65
N LEU A 141 20.62 -1.81 -3.03
CA LEU A 141 21.35 -1.53 -4.26
C LEU A 141 20.44 -1.71 -5.49
N PRO A 142 20.45 -0.76 -6.44
CA PRO A 142 19.58 -0.85 -7.61
C PRO A 142 19.98 -2.03 -8.50
N TYR A 143 18.99 -2.61 -9.20
CA TYR A 143 19.32 -3.62 -10.22
C TYR A 143 20.00 -2.95 -11.40
N PRO A 144 21.21 -3.38 -11.82
CA PRO A 144 22.02 -2.68 -12.82
C PRO A 144 21.55 -2.87 -14.28
N GLY A 145 20.34 -3.38 -14.51
CA GLY A 145 19.81 -3.54 -15.86
C GLY A 145 20.51 -4.62 -16.70
N THR A 146 21.20 -5.58 -16.10
CA THR A 146 22.04 -6.56 -16.83
C THR A 146 21.31 -7.32 -17.94
N CYS A 147 20.02 -7.61 -17.75
CA CYS A 147 19.20 -8.34 -18.72
C CYS A 147 18.32 -7.43 -19.59
N ARG A 148 18.52 -6.10 -19.59
CA ARG A 148 17.77 -5.22 -20.48
C ARG A 148 18.04 -5.60 -21.95
N PRO A 149 17.05 -5.45 -22.86
CA PRO A 149 17.22 -5.81 -24.27
C PRO A 149 18.41 -5.10 -24.94
N ASP A 150 18.58 -3.79 -24.69
CA ASP A 150 19.69 -2.97 -25.17
C ASP A 150 21.05 -3.37 -24.58
N HIS A 151 21.07 -4.02 -23.42
CA HIS A 151 22.26 -4.62 -22.81
C HIS A 151 22.54 -6.08 -23.26
N GLY A 152 21.86 -6.55 -24.31
CA GLY A 152 22.04 -7.90 -24.86
C GLY A 152 21.17 -8.98 -24.19
N GLY A 153 20.16 -8.58 -23.41
CA GLY A 153 19.12 -9.46 -22.90
C GLY A 153 19.64 -10.61 -22.02
N LEU A 154 19.13 -11.81 -22.24
CA LEU A 154 19.41 -12.97 -21.39
C LEU A 154 20.81 -13.58 -21.57
N ARG A 155 21.52 -13.26 -22.66
CA ARG A 155 22.87 -13.80 -22.96
C ARG A 155 22.97 -15.33 -22.81
N GLY A 156 21.96 -16.05 -23.30
CA GLY A 156 21.89 -17.52 -23.25
C GLY A 156 21.39 -18.12 -21.92
N LYS A 157 21.13 -17.32 -20.88
CA LYS A 157 20.50 -17.80 -19.63
C LYS A 157 18.99 -18.01 -19.82
N PRO A 158 18.37 -19.01 -19.17
CA PRO A 158 16.92 -19.14 -19.17
C PRO A 158 16.27 -17.97 -18.43
N ALA A 159 15.11 -17.52 -18.92
CA ALA A 159 14.28 -16.55 -18.21
C ALA A 159 13.79 -17.17 -16.89
N ARG A 160 13.95 -16.46 -15.78
CA ARG A 160 13.41 -16.88 -14.47
C ARG A 160 12.48 -15.86 -13.84
N ALA A 161 12.71 -14.57 -14.05
CA ALA A 161 11.88 -13.51 -13.51
C ALA A 161 11.48 -12.54 -14.62
N TRP A 162 10.47 -11.72 -14.35
CA TRP A 162 10.11 -10.57 -15.18
C TRP A 162 10.38 -9.28 -14.41
N ARG A 163 11.00 -8.31 -15.06
CA ARG A 163 11.30 -6.98 -14.49
C ARG A 163 10.61 -5.90 -15.28
N PHE A 164 10.23 -4.84 -14.58
CA PHE A 164 9.75 -3.59 -15.18
C PHE A 164 10.95 -2.72 -15.57
N ASP A 165 11.00 -2.24 -16.81
CA ASP A 165 12.01 -1.27 -17.23
C ASP A 165 11.63 0.13 -16.75
N THR A 166 12.34 0.64 -15.75
CA THR A 166 12.06 1.97 -15.18
C THR A 166 12.43 3.13 -16.12
N ARG A 167 13.06 2.81 -17.27
CA ARG A 167 13.39 3.74 -18.36
C ARG A 167 12.56 3.45 -19.62
N TRP A 168 11.50 2.64 -19.50
CA TRP A 168 10.59 2.36 -20.61
C TRP A 168 10.11 3.66 -21.28
N GLY A 169 10.05 3.63 -22.62
CA GLY A 169 9.63 4.78 -23.44
C GLY A 169 10.66 5.90 -23.54
N LEU A 170 11.86 5.75 -22.96
CA LEU A 170 12.93 6.74 -23.04
C LEU A 170 14.06 6.29 -23.97
N PRO A 171 14.68 7.23 -24.72
CA PRO A 171 15.94 6.98 -25.42
C PRO A 171 17.07 6.53 -24.46
N PRO A 172 18.05 5.75 -24.93
CA PRO A 172 19.17 5.27 -24.09
C PRO A 172 19.91 6.38 -23.35
N ASP A 173 20.14 7.53 -24.00
CA ASP A 173 20.90 8.66 -23.45
C ASP A 173 20.03 9.65 -22.66
N ALA A 174 18.72 9.42 -22.58
CA ALA A 174 17.83 10.31 -21.84
C ALA A 174 18.13 10.26 -20.33
N PRO A 175 18.00 11.38 -19.60
CA PRO A 175 18.10 11.35 -18.15
C PRO A 175 17.02 10.43 -17.55
N ALA A 176 17.33 9.79 -16.43
CA ALA A 176 16.38 8.97 -15.73
C ALA A 176 15.14 9.80 -15.31
N PRO A 177 13.92 9.23 -15.40
CA PRO A 177 12.71 10.00 -15.19
C PRO A 177 12.51 10.29 -13.70
N LEU A 178 12.34 11.57 -13.37
CA LEU A 178 11.95 12.00 -12.02
C LEU A 178 10.44 11.77 -11.83
N THR A 179 10.07 10.89 -10.91
CA THR A 179 8.68 10.68 -10.54
C THR A 179 8.31 11.62 -9.40
N THR A 180 7.36 12.52 -9.62
CA THR A 180 6.88 13.47 -8.61
C THR A 180 5.44 13.18 -8.21
N TRP A 181 5.12 13.41 -6.94
CA TRP A 181 3.76 13.36 -6.42
C TRP A 181 3.60 14.28 -5.22
N ARG A 182 2.35 14.50 -4.79
CA ARG A 182 2.04 15.22 -3.55
C ARG A 182 1.34 14.27 -2.59
N ASP A 183 2.04 13.94 -1.50
CA ASP A 183 1.43 13.28 -0.37
C ASP A 183 0.60 14.28 0.45
N ARG A 184 -0.57 13.86 0.93
CA ARG A 184 -1.46 14.73 1.69
C ARG A 184 -0.92 15.09 3.07
N ARG A 185 0.01 14.33 3.65
CA ARG A 185 0.72 14.65 4.90
C ARG A 185 2.18 15.04 4.65
N LEU A 186 2.92 14.25 3.86
CA LEU A 186 4.36 14.47 3.64
C LEU A 186 4.66 15.59 2.62
N GLY A 187 3.65 16.16 1.97
CA GLY A 187 3.81 17.26 1.03
C GLY A 187 4.38 16.83 -0.32
N ALA A 188 5.17 17.70 -0.96
CA ALA A 188 5.77 17.40 -2.26
C ALA A 188 6.85 16.32 -2.11
N GLN A 189 6.80 15.30 -2.97
CA GLN A 189 7.69 14.15 -2.95
C GLN A 189 8.22 13.90 -4.36
N HIS A 190 9.42 13.36 -4.45
CA HIS A 190 10.04 12.98 -5.71
C HIS A 190 10.97 11.78 -5.54
N GLN A 191 11.12 10.97 -6.58
CA GLN A 191 12.05 9.86 -6.61
C GLN A 191 12.56 9.61 -8.02
N CYS A 192 13.85 9.37 -8.18
CA CYS A 192 14.40 8.81 -9.41
C CYS A 192 14.47 7.29 -9.29
N VAL A 193 13.39 6.61 -9.68
CA VAL A 193 13.25 5.15 -9.45
C VAL A 193 14.35 4.35 -10.13
N SER A 194 14.80 4.76 -11.31
CA SER A 194 15.88 4.06 -12.03
C SER A 194 17.19 4.08 -11.26
N ASP A 195 17.51 5.20 -10.61
CA ASP A 195 18.78 5.38 -9.91
C ASP A 195 18.71 4.78 -8.49
N GLU A 196 17.57 4.94 -7.82
CA GLU A 196 17.40 4.55 -6.41
C GLU A 196 16.98 3.08 -6.24
N VAL A 197 16.32 2.48 -7.23
CA VAL A 197 15.81 1.10 -7.15
C VAL A 197 16.20 0.26 -8.37
N GLY A 198 16.29 0.87 -9.55
CA GLY A 198 16.45 0.17 -10.82
C GLY A 198 15.24 -0.69 -11.18
N ASP A 199 15.43 -1.55 -12.18
CA ASP A 199 14.35 -2.37 -12.74
C ASP A 199 13.86 -3.41 -11.74
N PHE A 200 12.70 -3.14 -11.14
CA PHE A 200 12.14 -3.98 -10.10
C PHE A 200 11.37 -5.18 -10.68
N VAL A 201 11.27 -6.24 -9.87
CA VAL A 201 10.62 -7.49 -10.25
C VAL A 201 9.10 -7.31 -10.31
N LEU A 202 8.47 -7.86 -11.36
CA LEU A 202 7.02 -7.99 -11.53
C LEU A 202 6.55 -9.42 -11.22
N ARG A 203 7.32 -10.42 -11.68
CA ARG A 203 7.11 -11.85 -11.39
C ARG A 203 8.42 -12.51 -11.01
N ARG A 204 8.43 -13.17 -9.86
CA ARG A 204 9.63 -13.76 -9.25
C ARG A 204 10.00 -15.10 -9.90
N ALA A 205 11.21 -15.58 -9.56
CA ALA A 205 11.73 -16.87 -10.01
C ALA A 205 10.98 -18.09 -9.48
N ASP A 206 10.28 -17.95 -8.36
CA ASP A 206 9.39 -18.94 -7.76
C ASP A 206 7.92 -18.77 -8.25
N ALA A 207 7.73 -18.08 -9.37
CA ALA A 207 6.45 -17.78 -10.01
C ALA A 207 5.48 -16.87 -9.22
N LEU A 208 5.83 -16.45 -8.00
CA LEU A 208 5.02 -15.52 -7.21
C LEU A 208 5.03 -14.10 -7.80
N TRP A 209 3.89 -13.42 -7.71
CA TRP A 209 3.74 -12.04 -8.13
C TRP A 209 4.43 -11.08 -7.15
N ALA A 210 5.05 -10.04 -7.68
CA ALA A 210 5.62 -8.99 -6.84
C ALA A 210 4.52 -8.06 -6.33
N TYR A 211 4.69 -7.61 -5.08
CA TYR A 211 3.79 -6.65 -4.42
C TYR A 211 3.45 -5.44 -5.31
N GLN A 212 4.44 -4.90 -6.03
CA GLN A 212 4.24 -3.70 -6.87
C GLN A 212 3.21 -3.91 -7.98
N LEU A 213 3.21 -5.08 -8.65
CA LEU A 213 2.24 -5.36 -9.70
C LEU A 213 0.86 -5.63 -9.11
N ALA A 214 0.79 -6.50 -8.10
CA ALA A 214 -0.47 -6.91 -7.50
C ALA A 214 -1.24 -5.70 -6.93
N VAL A 215 -0.57 -4.83 -6.15
CA VAL A 215 -1.22 -3.67 -5.55
C VAL A 215 -1.73 -2.66 -6.58
N VAL A 216 -0.98 -2.42 -7.67
CA VAL A 216 -1.37 -1.47 -8.72
C VAL A 216 -2.57 -1.99 -9.51
N VAL A 217 -2.55 -3.27 -9.88
CA VAL A 217 -3.65 -3.90 -10.63
C VAL A 217 -4.92 -3.93 -9.78
N ASP A 218 -4.82 -4.28 -8.50
CA ASP A 218 -5.99 -4.40 -7.64
C ASP A 218 -6.56 -3.05 -7.20
N ASP A 219 -5.71 -2.07 -6.89
CA ASP A 219 -6.20 -0.73 -6.56
C ASP A 219 -6.96 -0.13 -7.77
N ALA A 220 -6.48 -0.33 -9.00
CA ALA A 220 -7.20 0.10 -10.19
C ALA A 220 -8.50 -0.68 -10.42
N ALA A 221 -8.47 -2.02 -10.30
CA ALA A 221 -9.64 -2.87 -10.50
C ALA A 221 -10.77 -2.60 -9.48
N GLN A 222 -10.41 -2.26 -8.23
CA GLN A 222 -11.36 -1.87 -7.18
C GLN A 222 -11.76 -0.39 -7.24
N GLY A 223 -11.24 0.38 -8.20
CA GLY A 223 -11.53 1.80 -8.34
C GLY A 223 -11.05 2.64 -7.15
N VAL A 224 -9.96 2.22 -6.49
CA VAL A 224 -9.36 2.95 -5.37
C VAL A 224 -8.90 4.32 -5.85
N THR A 225 -9.41 5.37 -5.22
CA THR A 225 -9.05 6.76 -5.52
C THR A 225 -8.07 7.35 -4.50
N HIS A 226 -8.01 6.76 -3.29
CA HIS A 226 -7.18 7.23 -2.19
C HIS A 226 -6.48 6.07 -1.48
N VAL A 227 -5.16 6.14 -1.42
CA VAL A 227 -4.31 5.18 -0.70
C VAL A 227 -3.80 5.84 0.58
N VAL A 228 -4.39 5.44 1.70
CA VAL A 228 -3.97 5.83 3.05
C VAL A 228 -3.29 4.62 3.70
N ARG A 229 -1.98 4.73 3.97
CA ARG A 229 -1.16 3.61 4.48
C ARG A 229 0.02 4.11 5.33
N GLY A 230 0.75 3.21 5.97
CA GLY A 230 1.94 3.55 6.76
C GLY A 230 3.07 4.15 5.93
N GLU A 231 3.79 5.13 6.49
CA GLU A 231 4.96 5.81 5.90
C GLU A 231 6.12 4.89 5.51
N ASP A 232 6.19 3.67 6.06
CA ASP A 232 7.14 2.65 5.64
C ASP A 232 6.98 2.22 4.18
N LEU A 233 5.82 2.52 3.58
CA LEU A 233 5.54 2.25 2.19
C LEU A 233 5.69 3.48 1.28
N ALA A 234 6.11 4.64 1.81
CA ALA A 234 6.26 5.87 1.04
C ALA A 234 7.18 5.68 -0.18
N ASP A 235 8.34 5.04 0.00
CA ASP A 235 9.33 4.75 -1.05
C ASP A 235 8.84 3.76 -2.13
N ASN A 236 7.67 3.13 -1.94
CA ASN A 236 7.05 2.29 -2.97
C ASN A 236 6.18 3.10 -3.92
N THR A 237 5.80 4.31 -3.54
CA THR A 237 4.80 5.12 -4.26
C THR A 237 5.26 5.47 -5.66
N ALA A 238 6.51 5.91 -5.85
CA ALA A 238 7.01 6.25 -7.19
C ALA A 238 7.08 5.03 -8.13
N ARG A 239 7.47 3.85 -7.62
CA ARG A 239 7.43 2.59 -8.38
C ARG A 239 6.02 2.25 -8.85
N GLN A 240 5.05 2.43 -7.97
CA GLN A 240 3.64 2.18 -8.27
C GLN A 240 3.08 3.19 -9.29
N ILE A 241 3.45 4.47 -9.18
CA ILE A 241 3.08 5.51 -10.14
C ILE A 241 3.65 5.21 -11.53
N LEU A 242 4.92 4.80 -11.63
CA LEU A 242 5.51 4.41 -12.92
C LEU A 242 4.75 3.23 -13.55
N LEU A 243 4.43 2.22 -12.75
CA LEU A 243 3.70 1.06 -13.23
C LEU A 243 2.25 1.39 -13.62
N GLN A 244 1.57 2.27 -12.88
CA GLN A 244 0.25 2.80 -13.24
C GLN A 244 0.30 3.48 -14.60
N ARG A 245 1.30 4.35 -14.83
CA ARG A 245 1.47 5.04 -16.12
C ARG A 245 1.70 4.05 -17.28
N ALA A 246 2.59 3.08 -17.09
CA ALA A 246 2.88 2.08 -18.13
C ALA A 246 1.67 1.17 -18.44
N LEU A 247 0.80 0.92 -17.46
CA LEU A 247 -0.44 0.17 -17.64
C LEU A 247 -1.63 1.06 -18.05
N SER A 248 -1.43 2.37 -18.23
CA SER A 248 -2.50 3.35 -18.47
C SER A 248 -3.61 3.34 -17.40
N LEU A 249 -3.24 3.12 -16.14
CA LEU A 249 -4.15 3.07 -14.99
C LEU A 249 -4.21 4.41 -14.26
N PRO A 250 -5.34 4.71 -13.57
CA PRO A 250 -5.44 5.91 -12.73
C PRO A 250 -4.40 5.96 -11.62
N THR A 251 -3.95 7.16 -11.28
CA THR A 251 -3.07 7.41 -10.14
C THR A 251 -3.90 7.89 -8.94
N PRO A 252 -3.98 7.13 -7.83
CA PRO A 252 -4.72 7.53 -6.64
C PRO A 252 -3.98 8.66 -5.90
N ARG A 253 -4.71 9.32 -4.99
CA ARG A 253 -4.11 10.28 -4.05
C ARG A 253 -3.50 9.52 -2.87
N TYR A 254 -2.35 9.96 -2.39
CA TYR A 254 -1.61 9.28 -1.32
C TYR A 254 -1.62 10.08 -0.02
N LEU A 255 -1.73 9.37 1.10
CA LEU A 255 -1.46 9.86 2.43
C LEU A 255 -0.68 8.78 3.20
N HIS A 256 0.52 9.12 3.66
CA HIS A 256 1.34 8.21 4.44
C HIS A 256 1.28 8.55 5.93
N THR A 257 0.70 7.68 6.76
CA THR A 257 0.51 7.88 8.21
C THR A 257 1.82 7.72 8.98
N PRO A 258 1.99 8.38 10.15
CA PRO A 258 3.18 8.23 10.98
C PRO A 258 3.44 6.77 11.38
N LEU A 259 4.71 6.37 11.46
CA LEU A 259 5.10 5.03 11.91
C LEU A 259 4.84 4.84 13.41
N VAL A 260 4.18 3.75 13.76
CA VAL A 260 4.18 3.25 15.15
C VAL A 260 5.55 2.66 15.44
N ARG A 261 6.24 3.20 16.44
CA ARG A 261 7.56 2.74 16.88
C ARG A 261 7.43 2.01 18.21
N GLY A 262 8.27 1.00 18.44
CA GLY A 262 8.42 0.38 19.76
C GLY A 262 9.29 1.23 20.68
N ASP A 263 9.42 0.80 21.94
CA ASP A 263 10.22 1.50 22.97
C ASP A 263 11.70 1.68 22.58
N ASN A 264 12.19 0.84 21.67
CA ASN A 264 13.53 0.91 21.10
C ASN A 264 13.67 1.91 19.92
N GLY A 265 12.61 2.66 19.59
CA GLY A 265 12.58 3.61 18.47
C GLY A 265 12.45 2.96 17.08
N GLU A 266 12.51 1.62 17.00
CA GLU A 266 12.36 0.88 15.75
C GLU A 266 10.90 0.76 15.34
N LYS A 267 10.65 0.59 14.05
CA LYS A 267 9.30 0.35 13.54
C LYS A 267 8.70 -0.87 14.23
N LEU A 268 7.50 -0.70 14.78
CA LEU A 268 6.75 -1.81 15.35
C LEU A 268 6.29 -2.73 14.22
N SER A 269 6.90 -3.91 14.14
CA SER A 269 6.60 -4.95 13.16
C SER A 269 6.57 -6.32 13.82
N LYS A 270 5.93 -7.30 13.19
CA LYS A 270 5.92 -8.69 13.68
C LYS A 270 7.34 -9.25 13.85
N GLN A 271 8.28 -8.87 12.98
CA GLN A 271 9.69 -9.27 13.08
C GLN A 271 10.41 -8.62 14.26
N ASN A 272 9.93 -7.44 14.70
CA ASN A 272 10.46 -6.69 15.82
C ASN A 272 9.66 -6.90 17.13
N GLY A 273 8.95 -8.03 17.24
CA GLY A 273 8.24 -8.41 18.48
C GLY A 273 6.88 -7.73 18.70
N ALA A 274 6.26 -7.18 17.66
CA ALA A 274 4.91 -6.64 17.78
C ALA A 274 3.93 -7.73 18.22
N ARG A 275 3.30 -7.54 19.39
CA ARG A 275 2.26 -8.42 19.89
C ARG A 275 1.00 -8.26 19.04
N ALA A 276 0.24 -9.36 18.91
CA ALA A 276 -1.10 -9.29 18.36
C ALA A 276 -1.97 -8.31 19.17
N LEU A 277 -2.93 -7.67 18.51
CA LEU A 277 -3.88 -6.77 19.17
C LEU A 277 -4.61 -7.49 20.30
N ASP A 278 -4.68 -6.83 21.45
CA ASP A 278 -5.57 -7.19 22.54
C ASP A 278 -6.89 -6.43 22.35
N LEU A 279 -7.97 -7.16 22.10
CA LEU A 279 -9.30 -6.61 21.82
C LEU A 279 -10.31 -6.94 22.92
N ARG A 280 -9.84 -7.20 24.15
CA ARG A 280 -10.73 -7.27 25.32
C ARG A 280 -11.47 -5.94 25.55
N ASP A 281 -10.81 -4.83 25.20
CA ASP A 281 -11.41 -3.50 25.11
C ASP A 281 -11.07 -2.87 23.73
N PRO A 282 -11.93 -3.07 22.71
CA PRO A 282 -11.67 -2.55 21.37
C PRO A 282 -11.74 -1.02 21.31
N THR A 283 -12.53 -0.37 22.17
CA THR A 283 -12.58 1.10 22.22
C THR A 283 -11.24 1.66 22.71
N ALA A 284 -10.62 1.05 23.73
CA ALA A 284 -9.29 1.44 24.19
C ALA A 284 -8.22 1.24 23.10
N ALA A 285 -8.28 0.13 22.33
CA ALA A 285 -7.37 -0.10 21.22
C ALA A 285 -7.51 0.95 20.10
N LEU A 286 -8.76 1.30 19.74
CA LEU A 286 -9.06 2.38 18.79
C LEU A 286 -8.57 3.74 19.28
N HIS A 287 -8.81 4.05 20.56
CA HIS A 287 -8.34 5.27 21.18
C HIS A 287 -6.81 5.38 21.12
N ALA A 288 -6.06 4.32 21.46
CA ALA A 288 -4.60 4.32 21.37
C ALA A 288 -4.12 4.53 19.92
N ALA A 289 -4.77 3.91 18.94
CA ALA A 289 -4.48 4.15 17.52
C ALA A 289 -4.83 5.59 17.08
N GLY A 290 -5.93 6.15 17.59
CA GLY A 290 -6.33 7.54 17.36
C GLY A 290 -5.34 8.55 17.95
N GLN A 291 -4.84 8.32 19.17
CA GLN A 291 -3.80 9.15 19.78
C GLN A 291 -2.53 9.18 18.92
N HIS A 292 -2.12 8.03 18.36
CA HIS A 292 -0.98 7.95 17.44
C HIS A 292 -1.21 8.75 16.13
N LEU A 293 -2.47 8.92 15.73
CA LEU A 293 -2.84 9.76 14.59
C LEU A 293 -3.00 11.25 14.96
N GLY A 294 -2.79 11.62 16.23
CA GLY A 294 -2.99 12.98 16.75
C GLY A 294 -4.45 13.33 17.05
N LEU A 295 -5.31 12.33 17.26
CA LEU A 295 -6.72 12.54 17.58
C LEU A 295 -6.92 12.63 19.11
N HIS A 296 -7.50 13.74 19.56
CA HIS A 296 -7.78 14.01 20.97
C HIS A 296 -9.27 13.80 21.28
N ILE A 297 -9.67 12.55 21.48
CA ILE A 297 -11.06 12.13 21.68
C ILE A 297 -11.13 11.31 22.97
N ALA A 298 -12.15 11.50 23.81
CA ALA A 298 -12.30 10.69 25.01
C ALA A 298 -12.58 9.20 24.66
N PRO A 299 -12.01 8.23 25.39
CA PRO A 299 -12.25 6.80 25.16
C PRO A 299 -13.57 6.35 25.81
N THR A 300 -14.70 6.91 25.39
CA THR A 300 -16.02 6.59 25.94
C THR A 300 -16.90 5.87 24.93
N GLY A 301 -17.79 5.01 25.44
CA GLY A 301 -18.79 4.31 24.64
C GLY A 301 -18.27 3.07 23.91
N LYS A 302 -19.09 2.57 22.99
CA LYS A 302 -18.76 1.42 22.14
C LYS A 302 -17.85 1.86 21.00
N PRO A 303 -17.16 0.92 20.31
CA PRO A 303 -16.31 1.24 19.15
C PRO A 303 -16.99 2.13 18.11
N ALA A 304 -18.27 1.85 17.81
CA ALA A 304 -19.05 2.64 16.86
C ALA A 304 -19.23 4.11 17.29
N ASP A 305 -19.50 4.35 18.58
CA ASP A 305 -19.69 5.70 19.14
C ASP A 305 -18.37 6.50 19.08
N TRP A 306 -17.25 5.83 19.40
CA TRP A 306 -15.93 6.43 19.32
C TRP A 306 -15.54 6.75 17.87
N LEU A 307 -15.77 5.82 16.94
CA LEU A 307 -15.51 6.02 15.51
C LEU A 307 -16.31 7.20 14.93
N GLN A 308 -17.58 7.36 15.32
CA GLN A 308 -18.40 8.49 14.89
C GLN A 308 -17.82 9.85 15.34
N GLN A 309 -17.29 9.92 16.56
CA GLN A 309 -16.61 11.11 17.08
C GLN A 309 -15.25 11.34 16.40
N ALA A 310 -14.58 10.27 15.97
CA ALA A 310 -13.28 10.35 15.33
C ALA A 310 -13.30 10.90 13.90
N VAL A 311 -14.41 10.75 13.17
CA VAL A 311 -14.53 11.27 11.79
C VAL A 311 -14.35 12.79 11.70
N PRO A 312 -15.05 13.64 12.49
CA PRO A 312 -14.79 15.09 12.46
C PRO A 312 -13.39 15.45 12.94
N ALA A 313 -12.87 14.80 14.00
CA ALA A 313 -11.51 15.04 14.48
C ALA A 313 -10.44 14.71 13.41
N TRP A 314 -10.68 13.68 12.59
CA TRP A 314 -9.81 13.37 11.45
C TRP A 314 -9.83 14.47 10.39
N ARG A 315 -10.98 15.07 10.09
CA ARG A 315 -11.06 16.21 9.15
C ARG A 315 -10.22 17.39 9.64
N ASP A 316 -10.29 17.70 10.93
CA ASP A 316 -9.51 18.77 11.54
C ASP A 316 -8.01 18.46 11.45
N GLN A 317 -7.62 17.21 11.71
CA GLN A 317 -6.22 16.76 11.59
C GLN A 317 -5.70 16.83 10.14
N LEU A 318 -6.51 16.48 9.15
CA LEU A 318 -6.15 16.65 7.73
C LEU A 318 -5.91 18.13 7.39
N GLN A 319 -6.72 19.04 7.94
CA GLN A 319 -6.54 20.48 7.73
C GLN A 319 -5.27 20.97 8.41
N ALA A 320 -4.97 20.51 9.63
CA ALA A 320 -3.73 20.84 10.34
C ALA A 320 -2.48 20.42 9.53
N TRP A 321 -2.48 19.21 8.97
CA TRP A 321 -1.40 18.77 8.08
C TRP A 321 -1.32 19.60 6.79
N ALA A 322 -2.45 19.99 6.21
CA ALA A 322 -2.47 20.79 4.99
C ALA A 322 -1.94 22.23 5.19
N THR A 323 -2.14 22.81 6.38
CA THR A 323 -1.68 24.17 6.74
C THR A 323 -0.29 24.21 7.37
N GLY A 324 0.36 23.05 7.56
CA GLY A 324 1.68 22.96 8.18
C GLY A 324 1.67 23.16 9.70
N GLN A 325 0.49 23.10 10.34
CA GLN A 325 0.39 23.05 11.80
C GLN A 325 0.79 21.64 12.25
N GLN A 326 2.04 21.50 12.67
CA GLN A 326 2.60 20.22 13.09
C GLN A 326 2.05 19.85 14.47
N THR A 327 1.19 18.83 14.53
CA THR A 327 0.92 18.10 15.77
C THR A 327 2.15 17.24 16.07
N ALA A 328 2.79 17.47 17.23
CA ALA A 328 3.94 16.67 17.66
C ALA A 328 3.49 15.23 17.92
N PHE A 329 4.20 14.26 17.34
CA PHE A 329 4.04 12.82 17.60
C PHE A 329 5.05 12.35 18.64
#